data_AF-W2Z9I1-F1
#
_entry.id   AF-W2Z9I1-F1
#
_cell.length_a   1.000
_cell.length_b   1.000
_cell.length_c   1.000
_cell.angle_alpha   90.00
_cell.angle_beta   90.00
_cell.angle_gamma   90.00
#
_symmetry.space_group_name_H-M   'P 1'
#
loop_
_entity.id
_entity.type
_entity.pdbx_description
1 polymer ?
#
loop_
_entity_poly.entity_id
_entity_poly.type
_entity_poly.pdbx_seq_one_letter_code
_entity_poly.pdbx_strand_id
1 'polypeptide(L)'
;MELLENWLYSKLAGIGFDYTYAGLYCFRSGCWLSDDSILAFTINSIVDTGDVVTDVISVITLVKIRECLDNDLTGYIFIPVNFDTNHWACLVINKLKKKIVVYDSMNKRKIGKILKLMAREIDGGLLESAFKHLTMTTPRQKDGDSCGIFACLQFWRQVSNAAPTDVSSRGLVRVRWEMLQALMNQKAQ
;
A
#
# COMPACT_ATOMS: atom_id res chain seq x y z
N MET A 1 -20.02 -12.99 -12.38
CA MET A 1 -20.21 -14.25 -11.62
C MET A 1 -18.91 -15.04 -11.51
N GLU A 2 -17.76 -14.46 -11.90
CA GLU A 2 -16.50 -15.19 -12.09
C GLU A 2 -15.81 -15.65 -10.80
N LEU A 3 -16.01 -14.99 -9.66
CA LEU A 3 -15.29 -15.33 -8.42
C LEU A 3 -15.60 -16.75 -7.90
N LEU A 4 -16.86 -17.20 -8.03
CA LEU A 4 -17.32 -18.49 -7.51
C LEU A 4 -17.09 -19.65 -8.51
N GLU A 5 -16.74 -19.32 -9.75
CA GLU A 5 -16.60 -20.26 -10.85
C GLU A 5 -15.12 -20.68 -11.08
N ASN A 6 -14.19 -19.96 -10.46
CA ASN A 6 -12.74 -20.17 -10.64
C ASN A 6 -12.11 -20.94 -9.47
N TRP A 7 -11.14 -21.80 -9.80
CA TRP A 7 -10.32 -22.48 -8.81
C TRP A 7 -9.43 -21.47 -8.07
N LEU A 8 -9.29 -21.64 -6.74
CA LEU A 8 -8.57 -20.69 -5.88
C LEU A 8 -7.14 -20.40 -6.35
N TYR A 9 -6.46 -21.41 -6.89
CA TYR A 9 -5.08 -21.27 -7.35
C TYR A 9 -4.96 -20.92 -8.84
N SER A 10 -6.09 -20.72 -9.53
CA SER A 10 -6.06 -20.14 -10.87
C SER A 10 -5.51 -18.71 -10.81
N LYS A 11 -4.75 -18.34 -11.84
CA LYS A 11 -4.30 -16.95 -12.02
C LYS A 11 -5.50 -16.05 -12.26
N LEU A 12 -5.54 -14.91 -11.57
CA LEU A 12 -6.43 -13.82 -11.90
C LEU A 12 -5.79 -13.06 -13.06
N ALA A 13 -6.42 -13.10 -14.23
CA ALA A 13 -5.95 -12.38 -15.41
C ALA A 13 -5.86 -10.87 -15.15
N GLY A 14 -5.10 -10.12 -15.95
CA GLY A 14 -5.05 -8.65 -15.89
C GLY A 14 -4.23 -8.05 -14.74
N ILE A 15 -3.78 -8.85 -13.78
CA ILE A 15 -2.81 -8.43 -12.76
C ILE A 15 -1.41 -8.59 -13.37
N GLY A 16 -0.59 -7.53 -13.39
CA GLY A 16 0.73 -7.51 -14.05
C GLY A 16 1.80 -8.46 -13.47
N PHE A 17 1.41 -9.44 -12.65
CA PHE A 17 2.22 -10.50 -12.10
C PHE A 17 1.32 -11.70 -11.72
N ASP A 18 1.93 -12.80 -11.27
CA ASP A 18 1.23 -14.03 -10.88
C ASP A 18 0.44 -13.84 -9.56
N TYR A 19 -0.79 -13.34 -9.69
CA TYR A 19 -1.77 -13.24 -8.60
C TYR A 19 -2.90 -14.26 -8.80
N THR A 20 -3.40 -14.86 -7.73
CA THR A 20 -4.43 -15.92 -7.81
C THR A 20 -5.74 -15.51 -7.15
N TYR A 21 -6.83 -16.20 -7.51
CA TYR A 21 -8.14 -15.99 -6.89
C TYR A 21 -8.12 -16.16 -5.36
N ALA A 22 -7.22 -16.98 -4.82
CA ALA A 22 -7.01 -17.15 -3.38
C ALA A 22 -6.66 -15.83 -2.67
N GLY A 23 -5.88 -14.96 -3.33
CA GLY A 23 -5.51 -13.66 -2.78
C GLY A 23 -6.72 -12.75 -2.53
N LEU A 24 -7.78 -12.88 -3.32
CA LEU A 24 -9.01 -12.09 -3.15
C LEU A 24 -9.68 -12.35 -1.80
N TYR A 25 -9.50 -13.54 -1.23
CA TYR A 25 -10.04 -13.89 0.08
C TYR A 25 -9.37 -13.17 1.25
N CYS A 26 -8.17 -12.59 1.05
CA CYS A 26 -7.50 -11.75 2.04
C CYS A 26 -8.27 -10.45 2.32
N PHE A 27 -9.10 -9.98 1.38
CA PHE A 27 -9.93 -8.79 1.58
C PHE A 27 -11.13 -9.03 2.49
N ARG A 28 -11.49 -10.28 2.81
CA ARG A 28 -12.60 -10.56 3.73
C ARG A 28 -12.33 -10.01 5.13
N SER A 29 -13.40 -9.71 5.87
CA SER A 29 -13.30 -9.37 7.30
C SER A 29 -12.67 -10.53 8.08
N GLY A 30 -11.81 -10.24 9.06
CA GLY A 30 -11.11 -11.29 9.81
C GLY A 30 -9.79 -11.75 9.17
N CYS A 31 -9.45 -11.25 7.98
CA CYS A 31 -8.28 -11.72 7.22
C CYS A 31 -7.22 -10.63 7.06
N TRP A 32 -5.98 -11.10 7.06
CA TRP A 32 -4.78 -10.32 6.81
C TRP A 32 -4.52 -10.21 5.31
N LEU A 33 -4.11 -9.03 4.84
CA LEU A 33 -3.58 -8.91 3.49
C LEU A 33 -2.19 -9.58 3.40
N SER A 34 -2.01 -10.41 2.38
CA SER A 34 -0.72 -10.92 1.96
C SER A 34 0.10 -9.85 1.24
N ASP A 35 1.41 -10.06 1.12
CA ASP A 35 2.32 -9.25 0.31
C ASP A 35 1.76 -9.07 -1.12
N ASP A 36 1.36 -10.17 -1.76
CA ASP A 36 0.77 -10.16 -3.11
C ASP A 36 -0.54 -9.37 -3.19
N SER A 37 -1.39 -9.41 -2.15
CA SER A 37 -2.66 -8.69 -2.16
C SER A 37 -2.47 -7.18 -2.04
N ILE A 38 -1.48 -6.75 -1.25
CA ILE A 38 -1.08 -5.34 -1.18
C ILE A 38 -0.50 -4.89 -2.51
N LEU A 39 0.38 -5.69 -3.11
CA LEU A 39 0.98 -5.39 -4.41
C LEU A 39 -0.09 -5.31 -5.50
N ALA A 40 -0.97 -6.30 -5.58
CA ALA A 40 -2.05 -6.37 -6.56
C ALA A 40 -2.95 -5.14 -6.47
N PHE A 41 -3.40 -4.77 -5.25
CA PHE A 41 -4.20 -3.57 -5.07
C PHE A 41 -3.46 -2.30 -5.49
N THR A 42 -2.19 -2.16 -5.08
CA THR A 42 -1.42 -0.93 -5.33
C THR A 42 -1.12 -0.77 -6.83
N ILE A 43 -0.71 -1.83 -7.52
CA ILE A 43 -0.50 -1.78 -8.98
C ILE A 43 -1.82 -1.49 -9.69
N ASN A 44 -2.88 -2.27 -9.44
CA ASN A 44 -4.09 -2.16 -10.26
C ASN A 44 -4.90 -0.89 -9.98
N SER A 45 -4.90 -0.42 -8.75
CA SER A 45 -5.75 0.71 -8.35
C SER A 45 -5.04 2.06 -8.42
N ILE A 46 -3.70 2.07 -8.49
CA ILE A 46 -2.91 3.28 -8.25
C ILE A 46 -1.77 3.49 -9.27
N VAL A 47 -1.37 2.49 -10.09
CA VAL A 47 -0.17 2.62 -10.96
C VAL A 47 -0.22 3.76 -11.97
N ASP A 48 -1.41 4.16 -12.44
CA ASP A 48 -1.59 5.35 -13.32
C ASP A 48 -1.03 6.65 -12.67
N THR A 49 -0.74 6.63 -11.36
CA THR A 49 -0.26 7.79 -10.59
C THR A 49 1.11 7.60 -9.94
N GLY A 50 1.62 6.37 -9.81
CA GLY A 50 2.80 6.10 -8.97
C GLY A 50 3.48 4.75 -9.19
N ASP A 51 4.75 4.68 -8.82
CA ASP A 51 5.52 3.44 -8.74
C ASP A 51 5.32 2.74 -7.38
N VAL A 52 5.52 1.42 -7.35
CA VAL A 52 5.34 0.60 -6.14
C VAL A 52 6.63 -0.16 -5.83
N VAL A 53 7.13 -0.02 -4.59
CA VAL A 53 8.30 -0.76 -4.10
C VAL A 53 7.86 -1.72 -2.99
N THR A 54 7.71 -3.00 -3.35
CA THR A 54 7.48 -4.10 -2.39
C THR A 54 8.76 -4.92 -2.24
N ASP A 55 9.55 -4.64 -1.22
CA ASP A 55 10.68 -5.49 -0.84
C ASP A 55 10.90 -5.44 0.67
N VAL A 56 11.48 -6.51 1.21
CA VAL A 56 12.01 -6.55 2.57
C VAL A 56 13.07 -5.45 2.71
N ILE A 57 12.92 -4.58 3.73
CA ILE A 57 13.81 -3.43 3.99
C ILE A 57 15.27 -3.91 3.97
N SER A 58 15.94 -3.62 2.87
CA SER A 58 17.33 -3.98 2.63
C SER A 58 17.96 -2.97 1.67
N VAL A 59 19.25 -3.12 1.39
CA VAL A 59 19.96 -2.30 0.38
C VAL A 59 19.24 -2.33 -0.97
N ILE A 60 18.60 -3.45 -1.32
CA ILE A 60 17.82 -3.63 -2.55
C ILE A 60 16.65 -2.64 -2.61
N THR A 61 16.01 -2.35 -1.46
CA THR A 61 14.90 -1.39 -1.38
C THR A 61 15.34 0.03 -1.78
N LEU A 62 16.54 0.47 -1.38
CA LEU A 62 17.05 1.80 -1.73
C LEU A 62 17.37 1.92 -3.22
N VAL A 63 17.91 0.86 -3.83
CA VAL A 63 18.16 0.82 -5.28
C VAL A 63 16.85 0.94 -6.06
N LYS A 64 15.82 0.15 -5.70
CA LYS A 64 14.50 0.24 -6.34
C LYS A 64 13.84 1.60 -6.14
N ILE A 65 13.96 2.20 -4.94
CA ILE A 65 13.46 3.55 -4.71
C ILE A 65 14.18 4.56 -5.61
N ARG A 66 15.50 4.45 -5.79
CA ARG A 66 16.26 5.32 -6.69
C ARG A 66 15.76 5.21 -8.14
N GLU A 67 15.57 3.99 -8.63
CA GLU A 67 15.00 3.75 -9.97
C GLU A 67 13.62 4.41 -10.13
N CYS A 68 12.75 4.33 -9.12
CA CYS A 68 11.44 4.99 -9.12
C CYS A 68 11.53 6.52 -8.99
N LEU A 69 12.59 7.04 -8.37
CA LEU A 69 12.84 8.48 -8.26
C LEU A 69 13.31 9.05 -9.59
N ASP A 70 14.15 8.33 -10.32
CA ASP A 70 14.66 8.70 -11.64
C ASP A 70 13.57 8.58 -12.75
N ASN A 71 12.46 7.89 -12.46
CA ASN A 71 11.29 7.83 -13.35
C ASN A 71 10.41 9.08 -13.23
N ASP A 72 10.51 10.01 -14.19
CA ASP A 72 9.71 11.25 -14.19
C ASP A 72 8.23 11.06 -14.58
N LEU A 73 7.82 9.86 -15.02
CA LEU A 73 6.44 9.60 -15.45
C LEU A 73 5.45 9.46 -14.29
N THR A 74 5.95 9.17 -13.08
CA THR A 74 5.12 8.91 -11.90
C THR A 74 5.19 10.05 -10.90
N GLY A 75 4.09 10.34 -10.19
CA GLY A 75 4.08 11.40 -9.16
C GLY A 75 4.37 10.89 -7.74
N TYR A 76 4.25 9.57 -7.54
CA TYR A 76 4.22 8.93 -6.24
C TYR A 76 5.06 7.67 -6.22
N ILE A 77 5.62 7.32 -5.06
CA ILE A 77 6.26 6.03 -4.79
C ILE A 77 5.62 5.45 -3.53
N PHE A 78 4.97 4.30 -3.65
CA PHE A 78 4.30 3.60 -2.55
C PHE A 78 5.20 2.51 -1.98
N ILE A 79 5.43 2.55 -0.67
CA ILE A 79 6.35 1.65 0.02
C ILE A 79 5.60 0.98 1.17
N PRO A 80 4.90 -0.14 0.96
CA PRO A 80 4.39 -0.96 2.04
C PRO A 80 5.55 -1.64 2.77
N VAL A 81 5.44 -1.75 4.09
CA VAL A 81 6.48 -2.32 4.95
C VAL A 81 5.87 -3.39 5.84
N ASN A 82 6.34 -4.62 5.68
CA ASN A 82 5.97 -5.75 6.52
C ASN A 82 6.97 -5.89 7.68
N PHE A 83 6.49 -5.79 8.91
CA PHE A 83 7.28 -6.02 10.11
C PHE A 83 6.96 -7.39 10.71
N ASP A 84 7.99 -8.21 10.90
CA ASP A 84 7.91 -9.52 11.55
C ASP A 84 6.81 -10.43 10.98
N THR A 85 6.55 -10.32 9.68
CA THR A 85 5.48 -11.01 8.91
C THR A 85 4.07 -10.87 9.48
N ASN A 86 3.86 -9.91 10.39
CA ASN A 86 2.64 -9.76 11.19
C ASN A 86 2.24 -8.31 11.45
N HIS A 87 2.78 -7.35 10.72
CA HIS A 87 2.35 -5.96 10.87
C HIS A 87 2.68 -5.14 9.63
N TRP A 88 1.64 -4.63 8.98
CA TRP A 88 1.80 -3.70 7.87
C TRP A 88 1.80 -2.25 8.34
N ALA A 89 2.74 -1.50 7.80
CA ALA A 89 2.75 -0.04 7.83
C ALA A 89 3.24 0.46 6.46
N CYS A 90 3.39 1.77 6.27
CA CYS A 90 3.83 2.26 4.98
C CYS A 90 4.53 3.62 4.99
N LEU A 91 5.27 3.88 3.92
CA LEU A 91 5.69 5.20 3.49
C LEU A 91 5.07 5.54 2.13
N VAL A 92 4.90 6.83 1.87
CA VAL A 92 4.60 7.35 0.53
C VAL A 92 5.52 8.52 0.22
N ILE A 93 6.27 8.42 -0.86
CA ILE A 93 7.02 9.55 -1.40
C ILE A 93 6.12 10.25 -2.42
N ASN A 94 5.76 11.49 -2.16
CA ASN A 94 5.00 12.33 -3.09
C ASN A 94 5.98 13.32 -3.72
N LYS A 95 6.42 13.02 -4.96
CA LYS A 95 7.38 13.83 -5.72
C LYS A 95 6.79 15.20 -6.05
N LEU A 96 5.49 15.24 -6.39
CA LEU A 96 4.76 16.46 -6.75
C LEU A 96 4.73 17.50 -5.62
N LYS A 97 4.54 17.03 -4.38
CA LYS A 97 4.44 17.90 -3.18
C LYS A 97 5.72 17.94 -2.36
N LYS A 98 6.80 17.29 -2.83
CA LYS A 98 8.07 17.08 -2.12
C LYS A 98 7.86 16.67 -0.66
N LYS A 99 7.13 15.57 -0.44
CA LYS A 99 6.78 15.07 0.89
C LYS A 99 7.04 13.58 1.02
N ILE A 100 7.48 13.15 2.21
CA ILE A 100 7.48 11.75 2.62
C ILE A 100 6.43 11.59 3.71
N VAL A 101 5.40 10.79 3.43
CA VAL A 101 4.36 10.44 4.39
C VAL A 101 4.73 9.14 5.07
N VAL A 102 4.66 9.10 6.39
CA VAL A 102 4.88 7.90 7.21
C VAL A 102 3.59 7.56 7.93
N TYR A 103 3.16 6.31 7.87
CA TYR A 103 1.90 5.89 8.47
C TYR A 103 1.97 4.48 9.06
N ASP A 104 1.46 4.34 10.28
CA ASP A 104 1.22 3.08 10.99
C ASP A 104 -0.13 3.19 11.72
N SER A 105 -1.10 2.39 11.29
CA SER A 105 -2.47 2.39 11.82
C SER A 105 -2.58 1.95 13.28
N MET A 106 -1.63 1.15 13.78
CA MET A 106 -1.56 0.79 15.20
C MET A 106 -0.85 1.86 16.04
N ASN A 107 -0.12 2.77 15.38
CA ASN A 107 0.72 3.78 16.00
C ASN A 107 1.69 3.18 17.05
N LYS A 108 2.31 2.05 16.71
CA LYS A 108 3.29 1.36 17.56
C LYS A 108 4.56 2.22 17.62
N ARG A 109 4.95 2.63 18.83
CA ARG A 109 6.10 3.53 19.05
C ARG A 109 7.40 3.05 18.38
N LYS A 110 7.71 1.75 18.49
CA LYS A 110 8.93 1.16 17.89
C LYS A 110 8.88 1.22 16.36
N ILE A 111 7.77 0.78 15.76
CA ILE A 111 7.54 0.78 14.32
C ILE A 111 7.59 2.21 13.76
N GLY A 112 6.91 3.15 14.40
CA GLY A 112 6.94 4.56 14.00
C GLY A 112 8.35 5.18 14.05
N LYS A 113 9.23 4.76 14.97
CA LYS A 113 10.63 5.20 14.99
C LYS A 113 11.41 4.64 13.79
N ILE A 114 11.21 3.37 13.45
CA ILE A 114 11.89 2.72 12.31
C ILE A 114 11.46 3.38 11.01
N LEU A 115 10.16 3.58 10.78
CA LEU A 115 9.67 4.23 9.57
C LEU A 115 10.21 5.68 9.41
N LYS A 116 10.31 6.43 10.51
CA LYS A 116 10.92 7.78 10.50
C LYS A 116 12.43 7.74 10.26
N LEU A 117 13.10 6.65 10.61
CA LEU A 117 14.51 6.48 10.26
C LEU A 117 14.64 6.22 8.76
N MET A 118 13.85 5.29 8.21
CA MET A 118 13.80 5.02 6.77
C MET A 118 13.50 6.29 5.97
N ALA A 119 12.52 7.09 6.38
CA ALA A 119 12.20 8.35 5.73
C ALA A 119 13.40 9.33 5.70
N ARG A 120 14.19 9.37 6.78
CA ARG A 120 15.41 10.19 6.85
C ARG A 120 16.54 9.64 5.99
N GLU A 121 16.70 8.33 5.92
CA GLU A 121 17.70 7.68 5.06
C GLU A 121 17.39 7.90 3.57
N ILE A 122 16.12 7.79 3.18
CA ILE A 122 15.68 8.10 1.82
C ILE A 122 15.93 9.58 1.50
N ASP A 123 15.51 10.49 2.38
CA ASP A 123 15.61 11.93 2.17
C ASP A 123 17.07 12.42 2.11
N GLY A 124 17.91 11.98 3.05
CA GLY A 124 19.32 12.39 3.10
C GLY A 124 20.23 11.63 2.13
N GLY A 125 19.82 10.45 1.66
CA GLY A 125 20.64 9.58 0.82
C GLY A 125 20.30 9.59 -0.66
N LEU A 126 19.03 9.79 -1.03
CA LEU A 126 18.55 9.61 -2.40
C LEU A 126 17.97 10.89 -3.04
N LEU A 127 17.45 11.83 -2.24
CA LEU A 127 16.75 13.01 -2.74
C LEU A 127 17.70 14.21 -2.89
N GLU A 128 17.62 14.90 -4.03
CA GLU A 128 18.48 16.06 -4.32
C GLU A 128 18.15 17.30 -3.48
N SER A 129 16.93 17.37 -2.96
CA SER A 129 16.45 18.46 -2.10
C SER A 129 15.62 17.90 -0.97
N ALA A 130 15.69 18.50 0.21
CA ALA A 130 14.97 18.02 1.39
C ALA A 130 13.44 17.98 1.17
N PHE A 131 12.84 16.83 1.42
CA PHE A 131 11.39 16.64 1.39
C PHE A 131 10.82 16.91 2.79
N LYS A 132 9.57 17.39 2.84
CA LYS A 132 8.87 17.55 4.12
C LYS A 132 8.38 16.19 4.63
N HIS A 133 8.73 15.84 5.87
CA HIS A 133 8.25 14.61 6.51
C HIS A 133 6.89 14.85 7.18
N LEU A 134 5.92 13.99 6.89
CA LEU A 134 4.59 14.02 7.49
C LEU A 134 4.30 12.67 8.17
N THR A 135 4.18 12.66 9.49
CA THR A 135 3.73 11.48 10.22
C THR A 135 2.21 11.52 10.36
N MET A 136 1.55 10.52 9.80
CA MET A 136 0.11 10.33 9.95
C MET A 136 -0.15 9.44 11.16
N THR A 137 -0.98 9.93 12.09
CA THR A 137 -1.38 9.21 13.32
C THR A 137 -2.84 8.78 13.28
N THR A 138 -3.57 9.18 12.24
CA THR A 138 -4.96 8.84 12.01
C THR A 138 -5.16 8.45 10.55
N PRO A 139 -6.15 7.58 10.27
CA PRO A 139 -7.00 6.88 11.23
C PRO A 139 -6.24 5.80 12.01
N ARG A 140 -6.78 5.38 13.16
CA ARG A 140 -6.22 4.28 13.97
C ARG A 140 -7.04 3.02 13.79
N GLN A 141 -6.38 1.89 13.56
CA GLN A 141 -7.06 0.60 13.57
C GLN A 141 -7.48 0.23 15.00
N LYS A 142 -8.56 -0.54 15.10
CA LYS A 142 -9.09 -1.05 16.37
C LYS A 142 -9.10 -2.59 16.44
N ASP A 143 -8.84 -3.25 15.32
CA ASP A 143 -8.76 -4.71 15.19
C ASP A 143 -7.29 -5.17 15.06
N GLY A 144 -7.11 -6.49 14.98
CA GLY A 144 -5.79 -7.13 14.90
C GLY A 144 -5.31 -7.43 13.48
N ASP A 145 -6.15 -7.24 12.45
CA ASP A 145 -5.94 -7.80 11.11
C ASP A 145 -6.08 -6.78 9.96
N SER A 146 -6.53 -5.55 10.23
CA SER A 146 -6.75 -4.55 9.17
C SER A 146 -5.52 -3.70 8.86
N CYS A 147 -4.33 -3.96 9.42
CA CYS A 147 -3.14 -3.14 9.19
C CYS A 147 -2.79 -3.00 7.70
N GLY A 148 -2.91 -4.07 6.91
CA GLY A 148 -2.74 -4.02 5.46
C GLY A 148 -3.80 -3.17 4.75
N ILE A 149 -5.07 -3.27 5.18
CA ILE A 149 -6.17 -2.43 4.66
C ILE A 149 -5.88 -0.97 4.92
N PHE A 150 -5.41 -0.61 6.12
CA PHE A 150 -5.07 0.77 6.43
C PHE A 150 -3.88 1.29 5.62
N ALA A 151 -2.84 0.46 5.38
CA ALA A 151 -1.73 0.83 4.51
C ALA A 151 -2.20 1.10 3.06
N CYS A 152 -2.97 0.19 2.47
CA CYS A 152 -3.58 0.37 1.14
C CYS A 152 -4.50 1.60 1.07
N LEU A 153 -5.30 1.84 2.11
CA LEU A 153 -6.19 3.00 2.18
C LEU A 153 -5.39 4.30 2.23
N GLN A 154 -4.24 4.30 2.91
CA GLN A 154 -3.37 5.46 2.95
C GLN A 154 -2.79 5.76 1.57
N PHE A 155 -2.43 4.75 0.78
CA PHE A 155 -2.01 4.93 -0.61
C PHE A 155 -3.12 5.53 -1.45
N TRP A 156 -4.31 4.95 -1.39
CA TRP A 156 -5.48 5.42 -2.14
C TRP A 156 -5.80 6.89 -1.83
N ARG A 157 -5.72 7.30 -0.55
CA ARG A 157 -5.93 8.69 -0.13
C ARG A 157 -4.88 9.68 -0.62
N GLN A 158 -3.68 9.22 -0.99
CA GLN A 158 -2.66 10.13 -1.56
C GLN A 158 -3.00 10.55 -2.99
N VAL A 159 -3.77 9.74 -3.71
CA VAL A 159 -3.98 9.87 -5.16
C VAL A 159 -5.42 10.15 -5.54
N SER A 160 -6.38 9.85 -4.67
CA SER A 160 -7.81 9.99 -4.98
C SER A 160 -8.59 10.54 -3.79
N ASN A 161 -9.38 11.59 -4.07
CA ASN A 161 -10.37 12.13 -3.13
C ASN A 161 -11.59 11.21 -2.97
N ALA A 162 -11.74 10.21 -3.85
CA ALA A 162 -12.81 9.21 -3.74
C ALA A 162 -12.47 8.08 -2.75
N ALA A 163 -11.25 8.09 -2.18
CA ALA A 163 -10.83 7.08 -1.23
C ALA A 163 -11.74 7.08 0.03
N PRO A 164 -12.14 5.91 0.53
CA PRO A 164 -13.09 5.82 1.64
C PRO A 164 -12.61 6.51 2.93
N THR A 165 -13.54 7.14 3.65
CA THR A 165 -13.24 7.88 4.89
C THR A 165 -13.77 7.18 6.15
N ASP A 166 -14.89 6.47 6.06
CA ASP A 166 -15.46 5.70 7.17
C ASP A 166 -14.65 4.44 7.44
N VAL A 167 -13.94 4.47 8.57
CA VAL A 167 -13.13 3.37 9.10
C VAL A 167 -13.65 2.89 10.46
N SER A 168 -14.94 3.12 10.72
CA SER A 168 -15.65 2.41 11.80
C SER A 168 -15.61 0.90 11.53
N SER A 169 -15.97 0.07 12.52
CA SER A 169 -15.99 -1.38 12.32
C SER A 169 -16.87 -1.80 11.14
N ARG A 170 -18.01 -1.12 10.91
CA ARG A 170 -18.86 -1.34 9.75
C ARG A 170 -18.28 -0.73 8.48
N GLY A 171 -17.70 0.47 8.58
CA GLY A 171 -16.99 1.14 7.49
C GLY A 171 -15.87 0.29 6.92
N LEU A 172 -15.05 -0.33 7.77
CA LEU A 172 -13.93 -1.18 7.35
C LEU A 172 -14.37 -2.40 6.55
N VAL A 173 -15.52 -3.00 6.86
CA VAL A 173 -16.09 -4.07 6.03
C VAL A 173 -16.36 -3.53 4.62
N ARG A 174 -16.92 -2.32 4.51
CA ARG A 174 -17.16 -1.67 3.22
C ARG A 174 -15.86 -1.31 2.49
N VAL A 175 -14.87 -0.73 3.18
CA VAL A 175 -13.55 -0.41 2.59
C VAL A 175 -12.91 -1.66 1.98
N ARG A 176 -12.95 -2.78 2.69
CA ARG A 176 -12.47 -4.08 2.21
C ARG A 176 -13.14 -4.49 0.89
N TRP A 177 -14.46 -4.36 0.79
CA TRP A 177 -15.20 -4.63 -0.44
C TRP A 177 -14.90 -3.63 -1.56
N GLU A 178 -14.73 -2.35 -1.25
CA GLU A 178 -14.39 -1.33 -2.23
C GLU A 178 -12.97 -1.54 -2.79
N MET A 179 -12.01 -1.97 -1.97
CA MET A 179 -10.68 -2.38 -2.44
C MET A 179 -10.74 -3.63 -3.31
N LEU A 180 -11.54 -4.62 -2.91
CA LEU A 180 -11.74 -5.81 -3.72
C LEU A 180 -12.38 -5.46 -5.07
N GLN A 181 -13.41 -4.60 -5.08
CA GLN A 181 -14.02 -4.12 -6.31
C GLN A 181 -13.03 -3.34 -7.18
N ALA A 182 -12.19 -2.48 -6.60
CA ALA A 182 -11.17 -1.75 -7.35
C ALA A 182 -10.17 -2.71 -8.01
N LEU A 183 -9.79 -3.80 -7.32
CA LEU A 183 -8.93 -4.84 -7.86
C LEU A 183 -9.61 -5.69 -8.95
N MET A 184 -10.92 -5.96 -8.80
CA MET A 184 -11.69 -6.79 -9.74
C MET A 184 -12.19 -6.01 -10.97
N ASN A 185 -12.47 -4.72 -10.84
CA ASN A 185 -12.98 -3.86 -11.91
C ASN A 185 -11.86 -3.43 -12.86
N GLN A 186 -11.16 -4.41 -13.42
CA GLN A 186 -10.15 -4.22 -14.46
C GLN A 186 -10.71 -3.28 -15.53
N LYS A 187 -9.91 -2.28 -15.93
CA LYS A 187 -10.11 -1.68 -17.24
C LYS A 187 -9.82 -2.82 -18.23
N ALA A 188 -10.86 -3.36 -18.87
CA ALA A 188 -10.68 -4.25 -20.01
C ALA A 188 -9.75 -3.52 -20.99
N GLN A 189 -8.57 -4.09 -21.22
CA GLN A 189 -7.64 -3.63 -22.24
C GLN A 189 -8.02 -4.28 -23.57
#